data_AF-A0AA95IAS3-F1
#
_entry.id   AF-A0AA95IAS3-F1
#
_cell.length_a   1.000
_cell.length_b   1.000
_cell.length_c   1.000
_cell.angle_alpha   90.00
_cell.angle_beta   90.00
_cell.angle_gamma   90.00
#
_symmetry.space_group_name_H-M   'P 1'
#
loop_
_entity.id
_entity.type
_entity.pdbx_description
1 polymer ?
#
loop_
_entity_poly.entity_id
_entity_poly.type
_entity_poly.pdbx_seq_one_letter_code
_entity_poly.pdbx_strand_id
1 'polypeptide(L)'
;MTFHNLSPKAVKGLKVIIHCYDQFGDPVGGDANKLECKVEYEEGLRPNRKRATDKKILLSGFQNTRKIEVDVVKILYEDNTLWSKGASESIKIELTKIENKNFLEFVQSRDGEDVKNYAKDLNGHWLCVCGRLNVNAQSKCRRCDRLKQYVLAEYSDEETIIRRLNAFYEEQMEEDRRLQEKRELESALRKQKLAKKIKHSLPFIAGGLLVTGIFGWGYATNFTFSTKVQLEMMDVVNHIPTPEAVKEGILDTSFAAYDDNNGQGDFAITYGKEGRVNNIVVSNIPEPQALDIDHNSTNEFIITYSLDFPEYSHAPTLSWDDVYEFDINEEEFVLASANYPDYYKNTYIPALNQRIAASSDSLEQQSLSVLMQAAEDLLNGDFIPDATHTEIIKLIEAKVLNNPLQIVRKDNLFYIHGITRGMNISEAISVLGEPDESFEVDSKVCIWYLENNLELVAEYAVDTIHYIALGEFKKDVLEQSMVALGDPAEAGSNEYSYVAGDQRLKFHDMPGSGDFRVQLFDSEAP
;
A
#
# COMPACT_ATOMS: atom_id res chain seq x y z
N MET A 1 -30.73 -6.26 -18.87
CA MET A 1 -29.68 -7.25 -18.56
C MET A 1 -28.33 -6.57 -18.63
N THR A 2 -27.27 -7.13 -18.04
CA THR A 2 -25.94 -6.52 -18.10
C THR A 2 -24.97 -7.52 -18.70
N PHE A 3 -24.25 -7.11 -19.75
CA PHE A 3 -23.23 -7.93 -20.39
C PHE A 3 -21.86 -7.33 -20.13
N HIS A 4 -20.85 -8.19 -20.09
CA HIS A 4 -19.47 -7.76 -20.01
C HIS A 4 -18.71 -8.24 -21.24
N ASN A 5 -18.03 -7.32 -21.90
CA ASN A 5 -17.26 -7.63 -23.09
C ASN A 5 -15.86 -8.12 -22.72
N LEU A 6 -15.61 -9.40 -22.97
CA LEU A 6 -14.30 -10.03 -22.78
C LEU A 6 -13.42 -9.96 -24.04
N SER A 7 -13.98 -9.51 -25.16
CA SER A 7 -13.26 -9.36 -26.43
C SER A 7 -12.40 -8.09 -26.42
N PRO A 8 -11.25 -8.08 -27.12
CA PRO A 8 -10.50 -6.86 -27.40
C PRO A 8 -11.24 -5.90 -28.36
N LYS A 9 -12.33 -6.34 -29.01
CA LYS A 9 -13.13 -5.54 -29.94
C LYS A 9 -14.37 -4.96 -29.27
N ALA A 10 -14.73 -3.72 -29.60
CA ALA A 10 -15.99 -3.13 -29.17
C ALA A 10 -17.19 -3.85 -29.81
N VAL A 11 -18.21 -4.16 -29.01
CA VAL A 11 -19.42 -4.87 -29.43
C VAL A 11 -20.52 -3.86 -29.75
N LYS A 12 -21.01 -3.88 -30.98
CA LYS A 12 -22.12 -3.05 -31.46
C LYS A 12 -23.49 -3.68 -31.19
N GLY A 13 -23.58 -5.01 -31.20
CA GLY A 13 -24.82 -5.71 -30.91
C GLY A 13 -24.67 -7.19 -30.63
N LEU A 14 -25.68 -7.76 -29.99
CA LEU A 14 -25.76 -9.17 -29.62
C LEU A 14 -27.08 -9.76 -30.13
N LYS A 15 -27.04 -11.01 -30.55
CA LYS A 15 -28.24 -11.85 -30.68
C LYS A 15 -28.21 -12.85 -29.54
N VAL A 16 -29.23 -12.83 -28.68
CA VAL A 16 -29.32 -13.71 -27.51
C VAL A 16 -30.64 -14.49 -27.50
N ILE A 17 -30.60 -15.69 -26.94
CA ILE A 17 -31.75 -16.56 -26.70
C ILE A 17 -31.94 -16.63 -25.18
N ILE A 18 -33.14 -16.35 -24.69
CA ILE A 18 -33.48 -16.42 -23.28
C ILE A 18 -34.44 -17.60 -23.07
N HIS A 19 -34.05 -18.54 -22.22
CA HIS A 19 -34.87 -19.64 -21.74
C HIS A 19 -35.50 -19.26 -20.41
N CYS A 20 -36.78 -19.56 -20.22
CA CYS A 20 -37.55 -19.10 -19.07
C CYS A 20 -38.11 -20.30 -18.31
N TYR A 21 -37.89 -20.36 -17.00
CA TYR A 21 -38.35 -21.45 -16.15
C TYR A 21 -39.18 -20.91 -14.99
N ASP A 22 -40.17 -21.68 -14.55
CA ASP A 22 -41.01 -21.35 -13.41
C ASP A 22 -40.32 -21.68 -12.07
N GLN A 23 -41.07 -21.61 -10.95
CA GLN A 23 -40.56 -21.91 -9.61
C GLN A 23 -40.18 -23.38 -9.39
N PHE A 24 -40.69 -24.29 -10.21
CA PHE A 24 -40.41 -25.72 -10.15
C PHE A 24 -39.30 -26.13 -11.13
N GLY A 25 -38.85 -25.20 -11.98
CA GLY A 25 -37.85 -25.45 -13.01
C GLY A 25 -38.47 -25.92 -14.33
N ASP A 26 -39.78 -25.88 -14.47
CA ASP A 26 -40.47 -26.25 -15.70
C ASP A 26 -40.41 -25.09 -16.72
N PRO A 27 -40.28 -25.40 -18.02
CA PRO A 27 -40.21 -24.41 -19.08
C PRO A 27 -41.49 -23.56 -19.18
N VAL A 28 -41.32 -22.25 -19.34
CA VAL A 28 -42.41 -21.27 -19.45
C VAL A 28 -42.59 -20.84 -20.91
N GLY A 29 -43.83 -20.54 -21.32
CA GLY A 29 -44.13 -20.03 -22.67
C GLY A 29 -44.45 -21.10 -23.71
N GLY A 30 -44.85 -22.30 -23.27
CA GLY A 30 -45.28 -23.41 -24.14
C GLY A 30 -44.13 -24.03 -24.93
N ASP A 31 -44.41 -24.56 -26.12
CA ASP A 31 -43.49 -25.38 -26.93
C ASP A 31 -42.19 -24.68 -27.34
N ALA A 32 -42.12 -23.34 -27.26
CA ALA A 32 -40.93 -22.60 -27.66
C ALA A 32 -39.85 -22.56 -26.56
N ASN A 33 -40.24 -22.44 -25.27
CA ASN A 33 -39.35 -22.16 -24.11
C ASN A 33 -38.15 -21.24 -24.41
N LYS A 34 -38.32 -20.28 -25.34
CA LYS A 34 -37.22 -19.47 -25.82
C LYS A 34 -37.73 -18.16 -26.38
N LEU A 35 -37.10 -17.07 -25.94
CA LEU A 35 -37.27 -15.75 -26.51
C LEU A 35 -35.98 -15.35 -27.22
N GLU A 36 -36.06 -15.18 -28.53
CA GLU A 36 -34.95 -14.62 -29.30
C GLU A 36 -35.02 -13.09 -29.25
N CYS A 37 -33.91 -12.43 -28.87
CA CYS A 37 -33.82 -10.99 -28.85
C CYS A 37 -32.51 -10.48 -29.46
N LYS A 38 -32.62 -9.29 -30.07
CA LYS A 38 -31.48 -8.53 -30.57
C LYS A 38 -31.24 -7.38 -29.61
N VAL A 39 -30.02 -7.27 -29.13
CA VAL A 39 -29.55 -6.20 -28.26
C VAL A 39 -28.63 -5.33 -29.11
N GLU A 40 -28.93 -4.05 -29.20
CA GLU A 40 -28.08 -3.05 -29.82
C GLU A 40 -27.56 -2.12 -28.74
N TYR A 41 -26.30 -1.70 -28.88
CA TYR A 41 -25.68 -0.71 -28.00
C TYR A 41 -25.44 0.58 -28.78
N GLU A 42 -26.08 1.68 -28.38
CA GLU A 42 -26.03 2.96 -29.09
C GLU A 42 -24.60 3.52 -29.16
N GLU A 43 -23.85 3.47 -28.07
CA GLU A 43 -22.43 3.89 -28.01
C GLU A 43 -21.46 2.70 -27.97
N GLY A 44 -21.97 1.50 -28.28
CA GLY A 44 -21.20 0.27 -28.19
C GLY A 44 -20.92 -0.22 -26.76
N LEU A 45 -20.54 -1.49 -26.66
CA LEU A 45 -20.02 -2.13 -25.46
C LEU A 45 -18.50 -2.29 -25.64
N ARG A 46 -17.75 -1.32 -25.10
CA ARG A 46 -16.29 -1.24 -25.23
C ARG A 46 -15.56 -2.47 -24.64
N PRO A 47 -14.34 -2.77 -25.11
CA PRO A 47 -13.53 -3.86 -24.56
C PRO A 47 -13.39 -3.77 -23.05
N ASN A 48 -13.63 -4.88 -22.34
CA ASN A 48 -13.45 -5.03 -20.89
C ASN A 48 -14.31 -4.10 -20.04
N ARG A 49 -15.41 -3.60 -20.61
CA ARG A 49 -16.44 -2.86 -19.91
C ARG A 49 -17.68 -3.74 -19.73
N LYS A 50 -18.45 -3.45 -18.68
CA LYS A 50 -19.82 -3.93 -18.52
C LYS A 50 -20.76 -2.82 -18.96
N ARG A 51 -21.87 -3.16 -19.59
CA ARG A 51 -22.95 -2.21 -19.88
C ARG A 51 -24.28 -2.91 -19.70
N ALA A 52 -25.25 -2.19 -19.15
CA ALA A 52 -26.63 -2.61 -19.20
C ALA A 52 -27.12 -2.53 -20.66
N THR A 53 -28.08 -3.36 -21.02
CA THR A 53 -28.80 -3.24 -22.30
C THR A 53 -29.54 -1.91 -22.33
N ASP A 54 -29.34 -1.09 -23.37
CA ASP A 54 -29.96 0.24 -23.49
C ASP A 54 -31.50 0.16 -23.46
N LYS A 55 -32.07 -0.94 -23.96
CA LYS A 55 -33.51 -1.23 -23.91
C LYS A 55 -33.81 -2.40 -22.97
N LYS A 56 -34.90 -2.29 -22.21
CA LYS A 56 -35.43 -3.40 -21.41
C LYS A 56 -35.97 -4.50 -22.33
N ILE A 57 -35.63 -5.75 -22.03
CA ILE A 57 -36.15 -6.92 -22.75
C ILE A 57 -37.45 -7.35 -22.07
N LEU A 58 -38.57 -7.20 -22.78
CA LEU A 58 -39.89 -7.59 -22.30
C LEU A 58 -40.10 -9.10 -22.50
N LEU A 59 -40.36 -9.82 -21.41
CA LEU A 59 -40.70 -11.25 -21.42
C LEU A 59 -42.20 -11.49 -21.63
N SER A 60 -42.79 -10.80 -22.61
CA SER A 60 -44.21 -10.93 -22.94
C SER A 60 -44.53 -12.36 -23.37
N GLY A 61 -45.53 -12.98 -22.74
CA GLY A 61 -45.88 -14.39 -22.98
C GLY A 61 -45.15 -15.40 -22.09
N PHE A 62 -44.21 -14.96 -21.25
CA PHE A 62 -43.49 -15.80 -20.28
C PHE A 62 -43.90 -15.46 -18.84
N GLN A 63 -45.21 -15.43 -18.58
CA GLN A 63 -45.75 -15.15 -17.26
C GLN A 63 -45.30 -16.23 -16.26
N ASN A 64 -45.06 -15.86 -15.00
CA ASN A 64 -44.55 -16.76 -13.94
C ASN A 64 -43.09 -17.21 -14.06
N THR A 65 -42.29 -16.63 -14.95
CA THR A 65 -40.83 -16.86 -14.95
C THR A 65 -40.22 -16.54 -13.58
N ARG A 66 -39.40 -17.47 -13.07
CA ARG A 66 -38.63 -17.35 -11.81
C ARG A 66 -37.14 -17.58 -12.01
N LYS A 67 -36.75 -18.27 -13.08
CA LYS A 67 -35.35 -18.46 -13.48
C LYS A 67 -35.23 -18.19 -14.97
N ILE A 68 -34.12 -17.58 -15.37
CA ILE A 68 -33.76 -17.41 -16.79
C ILE A 68 -32.38 -18.00 -17.06
N GLU A 69 -32.21 -18.55 -18.25
CA GLU A 69 -30.90 -18.92 -18.81
C GLU A 69 -30.70 -18.16 -20.12
N VAL A 70 -29.49 -17.67 -20.35
CA VAL A 70 -29.21 -16.71 -21.42
C VAL A 70 -28.09 -17.25 -22.29
N ASP A 71 -28.37 -17.38 -23.57
CA ASP A 71 -27.48 -17.90 -24.58
C ASP A 71 -27.12 -16.80 -25.59
N VAL A 72 -25.85 -16.39 -25.64
CA VAL A 72 -25.36 -15.48 -26.69
C VAL A 72 -25.06 -16.28 -27.95
N VAL A 73 -25.83 -16.05 -29.02
CA VAL A 73 -25.72 -16.83 -30.26
C VAL A 73 -25.00 -16.09 -31.39
N LYS A 74 -25.03 -14.76 -31.41
CA LYS A 74 -24.22 -13.94 -32.34
C LYS A 74 -23.76 -12.65 -31.68
N ILE A 75 -22.60 -12.15 -32.12
CA ILE A 75 -22.01 -10.88 -31.72
C ILE A 75 -21.65 -10.12 -32.99
N LEU A 76 -22.08 -8.86 -33.09
CA LEU A 76 -21.65 -7.91 -34.11
C LEU A 76 -20.69 -6.91 -33.45
N TYR A 77 -19.48 -6.82 -33.97
CA TYR A 77 -18.47 -5.86 -33.52
C TYR A 77 -18.58 -4.54 -34.30
N GLU A 78 -18.01 -3.46 -33.75
CA GLU A 78 -18.00 -2.14 -34.42
C GLU A 78 -17.26 -2.14 -35.76
N ASP A 79 -16.24 -2.99 -35.91
CA ASP A 79 -15.51 -3.19 -37.17
C ASP A 79 -16.31 -3.99 -38.23
N ASN A 80 -17.60 -4.22 -37.98
CA ASN A 80 -18.53 -5.03 -38.78
C ASN A 80 -18.17 -6.53 -38.87
N THR A 81 -17.21 -7.02 -38.08
CA THR A 81 -16.96 -8.46 -37.97
C THR A 81 -18.02 -9.14 -37.11
N LEU A 82 -18.27 -10.42 -37.39
CA LEU A 82 -19.37 -11.18 -36.82
C LEU A 82 -18.84 -12.47 -36.19
N TRP A 83 -19.16 -12.68 -34.91
CA TRP A 83 -18.94 -13.97 -34.24
C TRP A 83 -20.29 -14.69 -34.08
N SER A 84 -20.29 -16.00 -34.25
CA SER A 84 -21.48 -16.85 -34.06
C SER A 84 -21.14 -18.04 -33.15
N LYS A 85 -22.08 -18.44 -32.30
CA LYS A 85 -21.95 -19.62 -31.44
C LYS A 85 -21.67 -20.87 -32.30
N GLY A 86 -20.63 -21.62 -31.95
CA GLY A 86 -20.12 -22.75 -32.72
C GLY A 86 -18.99 -22.40 -33.72
N ALA A 87 -18.63 -21.13 -33.88
CA ALA A 87 -17.48 -20.73 -34.71
C ALA A 87 -16.12 -21.06 -34.06
N SER A 88 -16.10 -21.36 -32.76
CA SER A 88 -14.92 -21.74 -31.99
C SER A 88 -15.31 -22.75 -30.91
N GLU A 89 -14.33 -23.51 -30.41
CA GLU A 89 -14.54 -24.38 -29.24
C GLU A 89 -15.03 -23.53 -28.05
N SER A 90 -16.08 -24.01 -27.39
CA SER A 90 -16.65 -23.37 -26.20
C SER A 90 -16.30 -24.19 -24.97
N ILE A 91 -15.70 -23.54 -23.97
CA ILE A 91 -15.43 -24.15 -22.68
C ILE A 91 -16.54 -23.74 -21.72
N LYS A 92 -17.22 -24.73 -21.11
CA LYS A 92 -18.14 -24.47 -20.00
C LYS A 92 -17.32 -24.27 -18.74
N ILE A 93 -17.47 -23.13 -18.10
CA ILE A 93 -16.77 -22.81 -16.85
C ILE A 93 -17.81 -22.69 -15.74
N GLU A 94 -17.65 -23.49 -14.70
CA GLU A 94 -18.49 -23.43 -13.51
C GLU A 94 -17.80 -22.60 -12.43
N LEU A 95 -18.51 -21.56 -11.98
CA LEU A 95 -18.07 -20.73 -10.86
C LEU A 95 -18.35 -21.48 -9.56
N THR A 96 -17.32 -21.78 -8.78
CA THR A 96 -17.48 -22.39 -7.46
C THR A 96 -17.50 -21.30 -6.41
N LYS A 97 -18.66 -21.10 -5.80
CA LYS A 97 -18.85 -20.10 -4.75
C LYS A 97 -18.21 -20.56 -3.45
N ILE A 98 -17.76 -19.60 -2.65
CA ILE A 98 -17.39 -19.84 -1.26
C ILE A 98 -18.69 -19.88 -0.46
N GLU A 99 -19.17 -21.08 -0.12
CA GLU A 99 -20.45 -21.25 0.59
C GLU A 99 -20.32 -21.08 2.10
N ASN A 100 -19.16 -21.40 2.67
CA ASN A 100 -18.90 -21.20 4.09
C ASN A 100 -18.83 -19.69 4.39
N LYS A 101 -19.78 -19.22 5.20
CA LYS A 101 -19.91 -17.80 5.54
C LYS A 101 -18.67 -17.24 6.23
N ASN A 102 -18.05 -17.99 7.13
CA ASN A 102 -16.86 -17.52 7.85
C ASN A 102 -15.67 -17.36 6.90
N PHE A 103 -15.52 -18.28 5.94
CA PHE A 103 -14.48 -18.18 4.92
C PHE A 103 -14.73 -17.00 3.99
N LEU A 104 -15.98 -16.82 3.56
CA LEU A 104 -16.36 -15.70 2.73
C LEU A 104 -16.08 -14.35 3.44
N GLU A 105 -16.48 -14.22 4.71
CA GLU A 105 -16.24 -13.02 5.51
C GLU A 105 -14.73 -12.75 5.71
N PHE A 106 -13.95 -13.79 6.01
CA PHE A 106 -12.49 -13.67 6.15
C PHE A 106 -11.81 -13.21 4.85
N VAL A 107 -12.17 -13.80 3.70
CA VAL A 107 -11.57 -13.38 2.44
C VAL A 107 -12.08 -11.99 2.04
N GLN A 108 -13.35 -11.67 2.26
CA GLN A 108 -13.90 -10.33 1.97
C GLN A 108 -13.28 -9.23 2.83
N SER A 109 -12.94 -9.50 4.09
CA SER A 109 -12.30 -8.48 4.95
C SER A 109 -10.89 -8.13 4.49
N ARG A 110 -10.21 -9.06 3.80
CA ARG A 110 -8.84 -8.86 3.28
C ARG A 110 -8.83 -8.34 1.85
N ASP A 111 -9.67 -8.93 1.00
CA ASP A 111 -9.64 -8.71 -0.43
C ASP A 111 -10.79 -7.84 -0.94
N GLY A 112 -11.80 -7.54 -0.14
CA GLY A 112 -12.93 -6.69 -0.51
C GLY A 112 -14.23 -7.44 -0.80
N GLU A 113 -15.34 -6.72 -0.75
CA GLU A 113 -16.70 -7.28 -0.80
C GLU A 113 -17.08 -7.94 -2.13
N ASP A 114 -16.33 -7.67 -3.22
CA ASP A 114 -16.61 -8.25 -4.53
C ASP A 114 -16.20 -9.73 -4.65
N VAL A 115 -15.49 -10.28 -3.65
CA VAL A 115 -15.15 -11.70 -3.53
C VAL A 115 -16.41 -12.55 -3.38
N LYS A 116 -16.53 -13.60 -4.20
CA LYS A 116 -17.69 -14.52 -4.20
C LYS A 116 -17.34 -15.98 -4.48
N ASN A 117 -16.18 -16.25 -5.07
CA ASN A 117 -15.83 -17.55 -5.63
C ASN A 117 -14.39 -17.92 -5.27
N TYR A 118 -14.08 -19.20 -5.36
CA TYR A 118 -12.69 -19.67 -5.36
C TYR A 118 -11.99 -19.26 -6.66
N ALA A 119 -10.70 -18.95 -6.57
CA ALA A 119 -9.85 -18.78 -7.74
C ALA A 119 -9.58 -20.14 -8.39
N LYS A 120 -9.45 -20.19 -9.71
CA LYS A 120 -9.16 -21.45 -10.43
C LYS A 120 -8.25 -21.21 -11.61
N ASP A 121 -7.24 -22.06 -11.75
CA ASP A 121 -6.51 -22.18 -13.00
C ASP A 121 -7.31 -23.09 -13.96
N LEU A 122 -7.49 -22.64 -15.20
CA LEU A 122 -8.37 -23.26 -16.19
C LEU A 122 -7.66 -23.28 -17.54
N ASN A 123 -6.86 -24.31 -17.81
CA ASN A 123 -6.11 -24.52 -19.06
C ASN A 123 -6.22 -23.41 -20.14
N GLY A 124 -5.31 -22.44 -20.10
CA GLY A 124 -5.30 -21.28 -21.00
C GLY A 124 -6.05 -20.04 -20.48
N HIS A 125 -6.70 -20.13 -19.32
CA HIS A 125 -7.45 -19.09 -18.64
C HIS A 125 -7.31 -19.24 -17.12
N TRP A 126 -7.76 -18.23 -16.38
CA TRP A 126 -7.89 -18.35 -14.93
C TRP A 126 -9.08 -17.54 -14.42
N LEU A 127 -9.72 -18.05 -13.37
CA LEU A 127 -10.85 -17.43 -12.70
C LEU A 127 -10.36 -16.73 -11.43
N CYS A 128 -10.66 -15.43 -11.32
CA CYS A 128 -10.41 -14.66 -10.10
C CYS A 128 -11.54 -14.87 -9.07
N VAL A 129 -11.23 -14.62 -7.79
CA VAL A 129 -12.18 -14.67 -6.66
C VAL A 129 -13.43 -13.79 -6.83
N CYS A 130 -13.33 -12.71 -7.62
CA CYS A 130 -14.47 -11.86 -7.99
C CYS A 130 -15.40 -12.51 -9.05
N GLY A 131 -15.08 -13.72 -9.51
CA GLY A 131 -15.78 -14.46 -10.57
C GLY A 131 -15.45 -13.98 -12.00
N ARG A 132 -14.35 -13.26 -12.21
CA ARG A 132 -13.90 -12.83 -13.55
C ARG A 132 -13.02 -13.91 -14.17
N LEU A 133 -13.36 -14.32 -15.39
CA LEU A 133 -12.46 -15.09 -16.24
C LEU A 133 -11.45 -14.17 -16.92
N ASN A 134 -10.18 -14.56 -16.87
CA ASN A 134 -9.04 -13.87 -17.46
C ASN A 134 -8.29 -14.85 -18.38
N VAL A 135 -7.55 -14.33 -19.36
CA VAL A 135 -6.67 -15.16 -20.19
C VAL A 135 -5.39 -15.48 -19.43
N ASN A 136 -4.76 -16.64 -19.69
CA ASN A 136 -3.60 -17.10 -18.91
C ASN A 136 -2.43 -16.11 -18.87
N ALA A 137 -2.23 -15.35 -19.96
CA ALA A 137 -1.17 -14.37 -20.12
C ALA A 137 -1.35 -13.10 -19.24
N GLN A 138 -2.53 -12.90 -18.67
CA GLN A 138 -2.78 -11.77 -17.77
C GLN A 138 -2.28 -12.09 -16.36
N SER A 139 -1.34 -11.28 -15.86
CA SER A 139 -0.83 -11.36 -14.48
C SER A 139 -1.80 -10.80 -13.45
N LYS A 140 -2.78 -9.99 -13.87
CA LYS A 140 -3.78 -9.34 -13.02
C LYS A 140 -5.20 -9.54 -13.51
N CYS A 141 -6.15 -9.55 -12.59
CA CYS A 141 -7.56 -9.68 -12.89
C CYS A 141 -8.06 -8.42 -13.58
N ARG A 142 -8.64 -8.56 -14.78
CA ARG A 142 -9.11 -7.39 -15.54
C ARG A 142 -10.33 -6.68 -14.95
N ARG A 143 -10.92 -7.21 -13.86
CA ARG A 143 -12.04 -6.57 -13.14
C ARG A 143 -11.57 -5.84 -11.88
N CYS A 144 -10.81 -6.52 -11.03
CA CYS A 144 -10.50 -6.06 -9.68
C CYS A 144 -8.98 -5.87 -9.45
N ASP A 145 -8.18 -5.96 -10.50
CA ASP A 145 -6.72 -5.81 -10.53
C ASP A 145 -5.90 -6.78 -9.65
N ARG A 146 -6.54 -7.68 -8.90
CA ARG A 146 -5.87 -8.69 -8.07
C ARG A 146 -4.92 -9.56 -8.89
N LEU A 147 -3.74 -9.81 -8.33
CA LEU A 147 -2.69 -10.61 -8.95
C LEU A 147 -3.13 -12.08 -9.10
N LYS A 148 -2.86 -12.66 -10.28
CA LYS A 148 -3.16 -14.06 -10.61
C LYS A 148 -2.49 -15.02 -9.63
N GLN A 149 -1.18 -14.86 -9.44
CA GLN A 149 -0.38 -15.75 -8.58
C GLN A 149 -0.90 -15.73 -7.15
N TYR A 150 -1.16 -14.53 -6.62
CA TYR A 150 -1.72 -14.33 -5.30
C TYR A 150 -3.07 -15.04 -5.13
N VAL A 151 -4.08 -14.72 -5.95
CA VAL A 151 -5.41 -15.29 -5.71
C VAL A 151 -5.45 -16.81 -5.93
N LEU A 152 -4.61 -17.35 -6.81
CA LEU A 152 -4.48 -18.79 -7.02
C LEU A 152 -3.73 -19.50 -5.90
N ALA A 153 -2.77 -18.84 -5.25
CA ALA A 153 -2.05 -19.41 -4.11
C ALA A 153 -2.87 -19.36 -2.81
N GLU A 154 -3.66 -18.30 -2.65
CA GLU A 154 -4.34 -18.00 -1.40
C GLU A 154 -5.78 -18.50 -1.33
N TYR A 155 -6.47 -18.56 -2.47
CA TYR A 155 -7.92 -18.73 -2.53
C TYR A 155 -8.36 -19.77 -3.57
N SER A 156 -7.51 -20.76 -3.88
CA SER A 156 -7.83 -21.83 -4.85
C SER A 156 -8.91 -22.79 -4.37
N ASP A 157 -8.97 -23.00 -3.06
CA ASP A 157 -9.80 -24.02 -2.42
C ASP A 157 -10.03 -23.69 -0.94
N GLU A 158 -10.77 -24.57 -0.26
CA GLU A 158 -11.11 -24.41 1.14
C GLU A 158 -9.90 -24.59 2.07
N GLU A 159 -8.98 -25.48 1.74
CA GLU A 159 -7.81 -25.82 2.56
C GLU A 159 -6.82 -24.65 2.64
N THR A 160 -6.58 -23.99 1.51
CA THR A 160 -5.76 -22.77 1.42
C THR A 160 -6.33 -21.63 2.28
N ILE A 161 -7.66 -21.44 2.26
CA ILE A 161 -8.33 -20.46 3.14
C ILE A 161 -8.18 -20.84 4.61
N ILE A 162 -8.42 -22.11 4.97
CA ILE A 162 -8.30 -22.59 6.36
C ILE A 162 -6.88 -22.32 6.89
N ARG A 163 -5.85 -22.63 6.11
CA ARG A 163 -4.46 -22.39 6.49
C ARG A 163 -4.22 -20.91 6.79
N ARG A 164 -4.75 -20.00 5.97
CA ARG A 164 -4.61 -18.55 6.19
C ARG A 164 -5.42 -18.03 7.36
N LEU A 165 -6.62 -18.55 7.54
CA LEU A 165 -7.45 -18.21 8.68
C LEU A 165 -6.77 -18.63 10.00
N ASN A 166 -6.16 -19.81 10.04
CA ASN A 166 -5.42 -20.28 11.21
C ASN A 166 -4.18 -19.43 11.48
N ALA A 167 -3.38 -19.14 10.45
CA ALA A 167 -2.22 -18.25 10.59
C ALA A 167 -2.62 -16.87 11.14
N PHE A 168 -3.71 -16.29 10.63
CA PHE A 168 -4.25 -15.04 11.14
C PHE A 168 -4.65 -15.10 12.62
N TYR A 169 -5.29 -16.20 13.07
CA TYR A 169 -5.61 -16.37 14.49
C TYR A 169 -4.37 -16.57 15.36
N GLU A 170 -3.35 -17.27 14.87
CA GLU A 170 -2.08 -17.46 15.58
C GLU A 170 -1.34 -16.12 15.76
N GLU A 171 -1.29 -15.29 14.71
CA GLU A 171 -0.72 -13.94 14.75
C GLU A 171 -1.45 -13.06 15.77
N GLN A 172 -2.79 -13.03 15.75
CA GLN A 172 -3.58 -12.25 16.71
C GLN A 172 -3.36 -12.68 18.16
N MET A 173 -3.28 -13.99 18.42
CA MET A 173 -3.02 -14.52 19.76
C MET A 173 -1.62 -14.13 20.27
N GLU A 174 -0.62 -14.09 19.39
CA GLU A 174 0.74 -13.69 19.75
C GLU A 174 0.85 -12.18 19.98
N GLU A 175 0.17 -11.36 19.17
CA GLU A 175 0.10 -9.92 19.35
C GLU A 175 -0.56 -9.54 20.69
N ASP A 176 -1.67 -10.20 21.03
CA ASP A 176 -2.36 -10.03 22.32
C ASP A 176 -1.44 -10.40 23.50
N ARG A 177 -0.66 -11.48 23.36
CA ARG A 177 0.33 -11.90 24.36
C ARG A 177 1.41 -10.84 24.55
N ARG A 178 2.01 -10.34 23.47
CA ARG A 178 3.01 -9.26 23.51
C ARG A 178 2.46 -8.00 24.15
N LEU A 179 1.23 -7.61 23.83
CA LEU A 179 0.58 -6.44 24.41
C LEU A 179 0.30 -6.63 25.91
N GLN A 180 -0.04 -7.85 26.34
CA GLN A 180 -0.21 -8.16 27.76
C GLN A 180 1.12 -8.09 28.51
N GLU A 181 2.19 -8.68 27.98
CA GLU A 181 3.54 -8.63 28.58
C GLU A 181 4.05 -7.19 28.70
N LYS A 182 3.85 -6.35 27.68
CA LYS A 182 4.18 -4.92 27.72
C LYS A 182 3.41 -4.18 28.81
N ARG A 183 2.11 -4.43 28.96
CA ARG A 183 1.27 -3.85 30.03
C ARG A 183 1.75 -4.29 31.42
N GLU A 184 2.14 -5.54 31.57
CA GLU A 184 2.68 -6.07 32.82
C GLU A 184 4.02 -5.42 33.18
N LEU A 185 4.95 -5.31 32.21
CA LEU A 185 6.25 -4.65 32.38
C LEU A 185 6.11 -3.17 32.75
N GLU A 186 5.23 -2.44 32.06
CA GLU A 186 4.95 -1.04 32.39
C GLU A 186 4.38 -0.88 33.80
N SER A 187 3.48 -1.78 34.21
CA SER A 187 2.93 -1.79 35.56
C SER A 187 4.01 -2.05 36.62
N ALA A 188 4.95 -2.96 36.34
CA ALA A 188 6.07 -3.27 37.20
C ALA A 188 7.06 -2.10 37.31
N LEU A 189 7.37 -1.44 36.19
CA LEU A 189 8.19 -0.23 36.15
C LEU A 189 7.53 0.93 36.92
N ARG A 190 6.20 1.12 36.79
CA ARG A 190 5.46 2.11 37.57
C ARG A 190 5.53 1.82 39.07
N LYS A 191 5.32 0.57 39.49
CA LYS A 191 5.49 0.14 40.89
C LYS A 191 6.91 0.39 41.40
N GLN A 192 7.93 0.11 40.59
CA GLN A 192 9.34 0.36 40.95
C GLN A 192 9.66 1.86 41.06
N LYS A 193 9.15 2.70 40.16
CA LYS A 193 9.30 4.17 40.22
C LYS A 193 8.61 4.76 41.45
N LEU A 194 7.42 4.27 41.79
CA LEU A 194 6.70 4.65 43.03
C LEU A 194 7.48 4.24 44.28
N ALA A 195 8.01 3.02 44.32
CA ALA A 195 8.84 2.55 45.44
C ALA A 195 10.13 3.37 45.59
N LYS A 196 10.80 3.74 44.49
CA LYS A 196 11.96 4.66 44.49
C LYS A 196 11.59 6.05 45.03
N LYS A 197 10.46 6.64 44.60
CA LYS A 197 9.98 7.94 45.11
C LYS A 197 9.69 7.91 46.62
N ILE A 198 9.04 6.86 47.12
CA ILE A 198 8.77 6.70 48.55
C ILE A 198 10.09 6.60 49.34
N LYS A 199 11.05 5.80 48.86
CA LYS A 199 12.38 5.62 49.49
C LYS A 199 13.21 6.92 49.51
N HIS A 200 13.10 7.77 48.49
CA HIS A 200 13.77 9.08 48.43
C HIS A 200 13.07 10.19 49.23
N SER A 201 11.77 10.07 49.52
CA SER A 201 11.01 11.06 50.32
C SER A 201 11.15 10.88 51.84
N LEU A 202 11.42 9.65 52.31
CA LEU A 202 11.62 9.32 53.72
C LEU A 202 12.78 10.08 54.40
N PRO A 203 13.98 10.26 53.80
CA PRO A 203 15.06 11.02 54.42
C PRO A 203 14.83 12.54 54.47
N PHE A 204 13.92 13.11 53.68
CA PHE A 204 13.59 14.55 53.76
C PHE A 204 12.71 14.88 54.97
N ILE A 205 11.81 13.97 55.36
CA ILE A 205 10.98 14.11 56.57
C ILE A 205 11.83 13.84 57.83
N ALA A 206 12.79 12.91 57.77
CA ALA A 206 13.75 12.67 58.85
C ALA A 206 14.83 13.78 58.96
N GLY A 207 15.23 14.39 57.84
CA GLY A 207 16.20 15.49 57.79
C GLY A 207 15.69 16.79 58.41
N GLY A 208 14.39 17.09 58.25
CA GLY A 208 13.75 18.25 58.90
C GLY A 208 13.73 18.19 60.43
N LEU A 209 13.62 16.98 61.01
CA LEU A 209 13.68 16.76 62.46
C LEU A 209 15.13 16.72 63.00
N LEU A 210 16.12 16.44 62.15
CA LEU A 210 17.54 16.40 62.50
C LEU A 210 18.17 17.80 62.61
N VAL A 211 17.75 18.78 61.80
CA VAL A 211 18.31 20.15 61.83
C VAL A 211 18.01 20.87 63.16
N THR A 212 16.86 20.61 63.79
CA THR A 212 16.54 21.13 65.14
C THR A 212 17.31 20.43 66.26
N GLY A 213 17.76 19.18 66.06
CA GLY A 213 18.59 18.46 67.02
C GLY A 213 20.09 18.79 66.93
N ILE A 214 20.58 19.11 65.72
CA ILE A 214 22.01 19.39 65.45
C ILE A 214 22.48 20.71 66.10
N PHE A 215 21.64 21.74 66.20
CA PHE A 215 22.01 22.98 66.89
C PHE A 215 22.10 22.83 68.43
N GLY A 216 21.44 21.84 69.01
CA GLY A 216 21.52 21.57 70.46
C GLY A 216 22.74 20.74 70.88
N TRP A 217 23.25 19.89 69.99
CA TRP A 217 24.28 18.89 70.36
C TRP A 217 25.72 19.28 69.99
N GLY A 218 25.90 20.30 69.14
CA GLY A 218 27.23 20.81 68.74
C GLY A 218 28.09 21.41 69.86
N TYR A 219 27.59 21.46 71.10
CA TYR A 219 28.34 21.90 72.29
C TYR A 219 29.13 20.78 72.99
N ALA A 220 29.00 19.52 72.57
CA ALA A 220 29.62 18.41 73.27
C ALA A 220 30.26 17.40 72.32
N THR A 221 31.59 17.30 72.42
CA THR A 221 32.46 16.17 72.03
C THR A 221 33.07 16.17 70.62
N ASN A 222 34.36 16.50 70.58
CA ASN A 222 35.33 16.12 69.55
C ASN A 222 35.37 14.60 69.41
N PHE A 223 35.09 14.03 68.24
CA PHE A 223 35.49 12.65 67.93
C PHE A 223 35.64 12.39 66.42
N THR A 224 36.80 11.84 66.05
CA THR A 224 37.25 11.45 64.70
C THR A 224 36.95 9.97 64.41
N PHE A 225 36.47 9.63 63.21
CA PHE A 225 36.48 8.27 62.62
C PHE A 225 37.01 8.40 61.18
N SER A 226 38.19 7.84 60.80
CA SER A 226 38.53 6.44 60.52
C SER A 226 37.81 5.85 59.29
N THR A 227 38.47 6.00 58.14
CA THR A 227 38.10 5.55 56.79
C THR A 227 38.41 4.07 56.55
N LYS A 228 37.54 3.16 57.03
CA LYS A 228 37.73 1.72 56.79
C LYS A 228 36.47 0.89 56.48
N VAL A 229 35.35 1.54 56.13
CA VAL A 229 34.09 0.83 55.78
C VAL A 229 33.56 1.19 54.38
N GLN A 230 34.30 2.00 53.60
CA GLN A 230 33.91 2.36 52.22
C GLN A 230 34.47 1.38 51.15
N LEU A 231 35.28 0.39 51.53
CA LEU A 231 36.01 -0.46 50.57
C LEU A 231 35.38 -1.82 50.29
N GLU A 232 34.30 -2.22 50.98
CA GLU A 232 33.69 -3.56 50.82
C GLU A 232 32.30 -3.57 50.14
N MET A 233 31.82 -2.44 49.60
CA MET A 233 30.55 -2.40 48.83
C MET A 233 30.73 -2.18 47.32
N MET A 234 31.96 -2.22 46.80
CA MET A 234 32.24 -2.07 45.35
C MET A 234 32.44 -3.39 44.60
N ASP A 235 32.20 -4.55 45.22
CA ASP A 235 32.56 -5.84 44.62
C ASP A 235 31.37 -6.72 44.16
N VAL A 236 30.12 -6.23 44.20
CA VAL A 236 28.94 -7.08 43.87
C VAL A 236 27.92 -6.47 42.89
N VAL A 237 28.12 -5.26 42.36
CA VAL A 237 27.24 -4.72 41.28
C VAL A 237 28.03 -4.20 40.09
N ASN A 238 29.16 -4.86 39.80
CA ASN A 238 29.75 -4.89 38.47
C ASN A 238 29.25 -6.16 37.80
N HIS A 239 28.28 -6.04 36.89
CA HIS A 239 28.26 -6.71 35.58
C HIS A 239 27.70 -5.70 34.56
N ILE A 240 28.21 -4.46 34.65
CA ILE A 240 28.42 -3.58 33.52
C ILE A 240 29.83 -3.93 33.05
N PRO A 241 30.12 -4.14 31.76
CA PRO A 241 31.50 -4.14 31.32
C PRO A 241 32.09 -2.78 31.73
N THR A 242 33.09 -2.79 32.60
CA THR A 242 33.94 -1.60 32.80
C THR A 242 34.60 -1.26 31.46
N PRO A 243 35.16 -0.04 31.27
CA PRO A 243 35.83 0.35 30.03
C PRO A 243 37.15 -0.43 29.87
N GLU A 244 37.05 -1.74 29.70
CA GLU A 244 37.95 -2.49 28.83
C GLU A 244 37.71 -1.92 27.44
N ALA A 245 38.81 -1.51 26.79
CA ALA A 245 38.83 -0.81 25.52
C ALA A 245 37.67 -1.25 24.62
N VAL A 246 36.62 -0.41 24.53
CA VAL A 246 35.54 -0.61 23.57
C VAL A 246 36.24 -0.73 22.23
N LYS A 247 36.26 -1.93 21.66
CA LYS A 247 36.92 -2.17 20.39
C LYS A 247 36.24 -1.29 19.37
N GLU A 248 37.03 -0.53 18.60
CA GLU A 248 36.51 0.11 17.40
C GLU A 248 36.01 -0.99 16.47
N GLY A 249 34.73 -0.90 16.09
CA GLY A 249 34.08 -1.93 15.28
C GLY A 249 32.62 -2.15 15.64
N ILE A 250 31.95 -2.96 14.84
CA ILE A 250 30.57 -3.39 15.09
C ILE A 250 30.57 -4.36 16.28
N LEU A 251 29.69 -4.09 17.25
CA LEU A 251 29.56 -4.86 18.48
C LEU A 251 28.37 -5.82 18.42
N ASP A 252 27.26 -5.40 17.81
CA ASP A 252 26.03 -6.19 17.68
C ASP A 252 25.13 -5.66 16.55
N THR A 253 24.24 -6.50 16.03
CA THR A 253 23.29 -6.18 14.96
C THR A 253 21.99 -6.94 15.17
N SER A 254 20.85 -6.30 14.91
CA SER A 254 19.53 -6.95 15.06
C SER A 254 18.53 -6.43 14.04
N PHE A 255 17.60 -7.29 13.61
CA PHE A 255 16.50 -6.93 12.72
C PHE A 255 15.16 -7.11 13.45
N ALA A 256 14.28 -6.12 13.31
CA ALA A 256 12.93 -6.13 13.83
C ALA A 256 11.93 -5.95 12.69
N ALA A 257 11.35 -7.05 12.21
CA ALA A 257 10.34 -7.04 11.16
C ALA A 257 9.10 -6.24 11.58
N TYR A 258 8.50 -5.54 10.61
CA TYR A 258 7.13 -5.04 10.70
C TYR A 258 6.16 -6.20 10.45
N ASP A 259 5.04 -6.23 11.18
CA ASP A 259 4.01 -7.29 11.08
C ASP A 259 3.16 -7.21 9.78
N ASP A 260 3.63 -6.52 8.74
CA ASP A 260 2.84 -6.15 7.56
C ASP A 260 3.01 -7.08 6.33
N ASN A 261 3.62 -8.25 6.50
CA ASN A 261 3.83 -9.28 5.45
C ASN A 261 4.63 -8.81 4.21
N ASN A 262 5.24 -7.63 4.25
CA ASN A 262 6.09 -7.14 3.17
C ASN A 262 7.55 -7.59 3.31
N GLY A 263 7.86 -8.33 4.39
CA GLY A 263 9.22 -8.72 4.73
C GLY A 263 10.12 -7.54 5.01
N GLN A 264 9.57 -6.40 5.48
CA GLN A 264 10.31 -5.17 5.79
C GLN A 264 10.41 -4.97 7.31
N GLY A 265 11.41 -4.23 7.78
CA GLY A 265 11.64 -3.98 9.20
C GLY A 265 12.74 -2.97 9.50
N ASP A 266 12.97 -2.75 10.78
CA ASP A 266 14.05 -1.91 11.31
C ASP A 266 15.31 -2.75 11.56
N PHE A 267 16.45 -2.31 11.05
CA PHE A 267 17.75 -2.91 11.32
C PHE A 267 18.58 -2.00 12.23
N ALA A 268 18.94 -2.51 13.40
CA ALA A 268 19.72 -1.77 14.40
C ALA A 268 21.17 -2.28 14.42
N ILE A 269 22.13 -1.35 14.37
CA ILE A 269 23.56 -1.62 14.45
C ILE A 269 24.10 -0.95 15.73
N THR A 270 24.71 -1.75 16.60
CA THR A 270 25.43 -1.30 17.79
C THR A 270 26.93 -1.36 17.50
N TYR A 271 27.65 -0.24 17.66
CA TYR A 271 29.07 -0.18 17.33
C TYR A 271 29.88 0.64 18.34
N GLY A 272 31.18 0.34 18.43
CA GLY A 272 32.15 1.03 19.26
C GLY A 272 32.94 2.06 18.46
N LYS A 273 32.99 3.31 18.92
CA LYS A 273 33.80 4.40 18.32
C LYS A 273 34.31 5.32 19.42
N GLU A 274 35.59 5.68 19.38
CA GLU A 274 36.24 6.57 20.35
C GLU A 274 36.02 6.18 21.84
N GLY A 275 35.95 4.89 22.14
CA GLY A 275 35.73 4.40 23.50
C GLY A 275 34.28 4.52 24.00
N ARG A 276 33.31 4.79 23.10
CA ARG A 276 31.87 4.86 23.38
C ARG A 276 31.11 3.83 22.55
N VAL A 277 29.95 3.42 23.07
CA VAL A 277 28.98 2.57 22.35
C VAL A 277 27.92 3.47 21.74
N ASN A 278 27.71 3.33 20.44
CA ASN A 278 26.74 4.07 19.64
C ASN A 278 25.75 3.11 18.99
N ASN A 279 24.56 3.60 18.64
CA ASN A 279 23.51 2.83 18.00
C ASN A 279 22.93 3.62 16.83
N ILE A 280 22.75 2.97 15.69
CA ILE A 280 22.02 3.49 14.54
C ILE A 280 20.91 2.52 14.14
N VAL A 281 19.78 3.06 13.69
CA VAL A 281 18.63 2.28 13.21
C VAL A 281 18.35 2.69 11.77
N VAL A 282 18.36 1.71 10.87
CA VAL A 282 17.98 1.85 9.47
C VAL A 282 16.58 1.25 9.34
N SER A 283 15.60 2.11 9.05
CA SER A 283 14.20 1.70 9.00
C SER A 283 13.78 1.25 7.61
N ASN A 284 12.73 0.43 7.55
CA ASN A 284 12.05 0.03 6.32
C ASN A 284 12.92 -0.73 5.30
N ILE A 285 13.81 -1.60 5.77
CA ILE A 285 14.62 -2.47 4.89
C ILE A 285 14.06 -3.89 4.83
N PRO A 286 14.25 -4.63 3.73
CA PRO A 286 13.83 -6.03 3.66
C PRO A 286 14.59 -6.93 4.66
N GLU A 287 13.95 -8.01 5.11
CA GLU A 287 14.51 -8.98 6.05
C GLU A 287 15.72 -9.70 5.43
N PRO A 288 16.90 -9.66 6.09
CA PRO A 288 18.11 -10.30 5.57
C PRO A 288 18.00 -11.83 5.68
N GLN A 289 18.36 -12.59 4.63
CA GLN A 289 18.37 -14.06 4.70
C GLN A 289 19.59 -14.63 5.43
N ALA A 290 20.72 -13.92 5.36
CA ALA A 290 21.94 -14.26 6.06
C ALA A 290 22.66 -12.97 6.48
N LEU A 291 23.33 -13.04 7.63
CA LEU A 291 24.14 -11.95 8.15
C LEU A 291 25.53 -12.52 8.48
N ASP A 292 26.55 -12.04 7.80
CA ASP A 292 27.94 -12.36 8.08
C ASP A 292 28.69 -11.08 8.46
N ILE A 293 29.43 -11.14 9.57
CA ILE A 293 30.20 -10.02 10.13
C ILE A 293 31.67 -10.43 10.01
N ASP A 294 32.32 -10.08 8.90
CA ASP A 294 33.74 -10.33 8.77
C ASP A 294 34.54 -9.26 9.55
N HIS A 295 35.49 -9.70 10.36
CA HIS A 295 36.28 -8.87 11.27
C HIS A 295 37.67 -8.63 10.68
N ASN A 296 37.73 -8.25 9.41
CA ASN A 296 38.94 -8.18 8.60
C ASN A 296 39.45 -6.75 8.37
N SER A 297 39.29 -5.88 9.38
CA SER A 297 39.85 -4.52 9.53
C SER A 297 39.13 -3.38 8.81
N THR A 298 38.15 -3.70 7.98
CA THR A 298 37.06 -2.82 7.52
C THR A 298 35.77 -3.42 8.04
N ASN A 299 34.93 -2.63 8.69
CA ASN A 299 33.79 -3.12 9.47
C ASN A 299 32.61 -3.43 8.53
N GLU A 300 32.74 -4.50 7.76
CA GLU A 300 31.77 -4.93 6.75
C GLU A 300 30.69 -5.83 7.36
N PHE A 301 29.45 -5.72 6.87
CA PHE A 301 28.45 -6.76 7.08
C PHE A 301 27.76 -7.09 5.77
N ILE A 302 27.65 -8.39 5.47
CA ILE A 302 27.05 -8.85 4.23
C ILE A 302 25.56 -9.12 4.49
N ILE A 303 24.68 -8.51 3.68
CA ILE A 303 23.24 -8.79 3.72
C ILE A 303 22.81 -9.48 2.43
N THR A 304 22.55 -10.78 2.50
CA THR A 304 22.06 -11.52 1.33
C THR A 304 20.53 -11.37 1.20
N TYR A 305 20.06 -11.02 -0.01
CA TYR A 305 18.65 -10.98 -0.39
C TYR A 305 18.34 -11.97 -1.54
N SER A 306 17.15 -12.57 -1.55
CA SER A 306 16.69 -13.36 -2.69
C SER A 306 15.70 -12.55 -3.51
N LEU A 307 16.14 -12.03 -4.66
CA LEU A 307 15.26 -11.44 -5.65
C LEU A 307 14.73 -12.52 -6.60
N ASP A 308 13.42 -12.73 -6.61
CA ASP A 308 12.77 -13.66 -7.53
C ASP A 308 12.52 -12.95 -8.86
N PHE A 309 13.26 -13.34 -9.90
CA PHE A 309 13.07 -12.83 -11.26
C PHE A 309 12.24 -13.84 -12.07
N PRO A 310 10.91 -13.66 -12.16
CA PRO A 310 10.00 -14.64 -12.78
C PRO A 310 10.29 -14.90 -14.28
N GLU A 311 11.07 -14.03 -14.93
CA GLU A 311 11.49 -14.11 -16.32
C GLU A 311 12.59 -15.17 -16.56
N TYR A 312 13.26 -15.65 -15.50
CA TYR A 312 14.37 -16.60 -15.57
C TYR A 312 14.10 -17.92 -14.83
N SER A 313 12.84 -18.38 -14.78
CA SER A 313 12.38 -19.59 -14.05
C SER A 313 12.99 -20.94 -14.47
N HIS A 314 13.93 -20.94 -15.42
CA HIS A 314 14.71 -22.11 -15.84
C HIS A 314 16.22 -21.97 -15.64
N ALA A 315 16.70 -20.81 -15.18
CA ALA A 315 18.05 -20.70 -14.66
C ALA A 315 18.06 -21.20 -13.20
N PRO A 316 19.13 -21.86 -12.72
CA PRO A 316 19.28 -22.10 -11.29
C PRO A 316 19.13 -20.76 -10.57
N THR A 317 18.28 -20.71 -9.53
CA THR A 317 18.12 -19.57 -8.64
C THR A 317 19.50 -19.10 -8.19
N LEU A 318 19.95 -17.96 -8.71
CA LEU A 318 21.16 -17.30 -8.24
C LEU A 318 20.72 -16.31 -7.16
N SER A 319 21.11 -16.60 -5.92
CA SER A 319 21.05 -15.63 -4.83
C SER A 319 21.88 -14.42 -5.23
N TRP A 320 21.33 -13.22 -5.07
CA TRP A 320 22.10 -12.00 -5.19
C TRP A 320 22.64 -11.65 -3.81
N ASP A 321 23.97 -11.52 -3.70
CA ASP A 321 24.60 -10.97 -2.51
C ASP A 321 24.71 -9.45 -2.73
N ASP A 322 23.79 -8.67 -2.18
CA ASP A 322 24.03 -7.23 -2.04
C ASP A 322 24.98 -7.04 -0.86
N VAL A 323 26.15 -6.45 -1.09
CA VAL A 323 27.12 -6.17 -0.03
C VAL A 323 26.93 -4.72 0.42
N TYR A 324 26.69 -4.54 1.70
CA TYR A 324 26.55 -3.23 2.32
C TYR A 324 27.77 -2.97 3.20
N GLU A 325 28.46 -1.88 2.96
CA GLU A 325 29.58 -1.47 3.81
C GLU A 325 29.11 -0.34 4.72
N PHE A 326 29.36 -0.46 6.02
CA PHE A 326 29.09 0.59 6.98
C PHE A 326 30.41 1.20 7.46
N ASP A 327 30.68 2.43 7.04
CA ASP A 327 31.86 3.14 7.50
C ASP A 327 31.59 3.75 8.88
N ILE A 328 32.17 3.14 9.91
CA ILE A 328 32.07 3.62 11.29
C ILE A 328 32.63 5.05 11.46
N ASN A 329 33.60 5.46 10.64
CA ASN A 329 34.21 6.78 10.75
C ASN A 329 33.27 7.88 10.27
N GLU A 330 32.60 7.65 9.14
CA GLU A 330 31.66 8.60 8.53
C GLU A 330 30.21 8.40 9.02
N GLU A 331 29.90 7.28 9.70
CA GLU A 331 28.55 6.89 10.15
C GLU A 331 27.55 6.73 8.99
N GLU A 332 28.07 6.37 7.82
CA GLU A 332 27.31 6.27 6.57
C GLU A 332 27.29 4.84 6.04
N PHE A 333 26.21 4.54 5.34
CA PHE A 333 25.93 3.24 4.75
C PHE A 333 26.15 3.33 3.25
N VAL A 334 27.18 2.65 2.76
CA VAL A 334 27.61 2.71 1.36
C VAL A 334 27.20 1.42 0.67
N LEU A 335 26.43 1.58 -0.42
CA LEU A 335 25.97 0.47 -1.24
C LEU A 335 27.00 0.27 -2.36
N ALA A 336 27.85 -0.74 -2.23
CA ALA A 336 28.82 -1.06 -3.26
C ALA A 336 29.32 -2.50 -3.15
N SER A 337 29.31 -3.22 -4.28
CA SER A 337 30.19 -4.38 -4.43
C SER A 337 30.89 -4.32 -5.78
N ALA A 338 32.11 -3.80 -5.78
CA ALA A 338 33.02 -3.85 -6.93
C ALA A 338 33.49 -5.29 -7.25
N ASN A 339 33.10 -6.28 -6.44
CA ASN A 339 33.57 -7.66 -6.53
C ASN A 339 32.89 -8.49 -7.64
N TYR A 340 31.89 -7.93 -8.33
CA TYR A 340 31.16 -8.64 -9.40
C TYR A 340 31.08 -7.83 -10.71
N PRO A 341 32.22 -7.40 -11.29
CA PRO A 341 32.21 -6.53 -12.46
C PRO A 341 31.60 -7.19 -13.71
N ASP A 342 31.76 -8.52 -13.84
CA ASP A 342 31.18 -9.26 -14.95
C ASP A 342 29.65 -9.31 -14.90
N TYR A 343 29.06 -9.26 -13.70
CA TYR A 343 27.62 -9.23 -13.52
C TYR A 343 27.03 -7.89 -13.99
N TYR A 344 27.59 -6.78 -13.52
CA TYR A 344 27.14 -5.44 -13.91
C TYR A 344 27.28 -5.21 -15.42
N LYS A 345 28.43 -5.60 -15.98
CA LYS A 345 28.76 -5.39 -17.38
C LYS A 345 27.91 -6.23 -18.34
N ASN A 346 27.67 -7.50 -18.01
CA ASN A 346 27.07 -8.44 -18.95
C ASN A 346 25.58 -8.69 -18.72
N THR A 347 25.05 -8.34 -17.54
CA THR A 347 23.66 -8.63 -17.16
C THR A 347 22.90 -7.38 -16.75
N TYR A 348 23.38 -6.65 -15.75
CA TYR A 348 22.62 -5.55 -15.14
C TYR A 348 22.46 -4.34 -16.07
N ILE A 349 23.57 -3.79 -16.58
CA ILE A 349 23.55 -2.63 -17.48
C ILE A 349 22.79 -2.94 -18.79
N PRO A 350 22.96 -4.11 -19.43
CA PRO A 350 22.14 -4.49 -20.58
C PRO A 350 20.65 -4.59 -20.28
N ALA A 351 20.25 -5.13 -19.12
CA ALA A 351 18.84 -5.22 -18.72
C ALA A 351 18.22 -3.83 -18.48
N LEU A 352 18.96 -2.92 -17.83
CA LEU A 352 18.55 -1.53 -17.67
C LEU A 352 18.39 -0.82 -19.02
N ASN A 353 19.36 -0.98 -19.93
CA ASN A 353 19.28 -0.43 -21.29
C ASN A 353 18.05 -0.91 -22.06
N GLN A 354 17.75 -2.20 -21.99
CA GLN A 354 16.55 -2.77 -22.63
C GLN A 354 15.26 -2.16 -22.06
N ARG A 355 15.22 -1.94 -20.74
CA ARG A 355 14.07 -1.37 -20.06
C ARG A 355 13.90 0.13 -20.32
N ILE A 356 14.99 0.89 -20.38
CA ILE A 356 14.99 2.30 -20.80
C ILE A 356 14.43 2.41 -22.22
N ALA A 357 14.89 1.56 -23.14
CA ALA A 357 14.43 1.56 -24.53
C ALA A 357 12.95 1.12 -24.69
N ALA A 358 12.43 0.32 -23.76
CA ALA A 358 11.06 -0.18 -23.78
C ALA A 358 10.07 0.75 -23.06
N SER A 359 10.53 1.57 -22.11
CA SER A 359 9.67 2.50 -21.40
C SER A 359 9.29 3.68 -22.27
N SER A 360 8.05 4.16 -22.13
CA SER A 360 7.56 5.42 -22.71
C SER A 360 7.37 6.52 -21.67
N ASP A 361 7.63 6.19 -20.39
CA ASP A 361 7.57 7.10 -19.27
C ASP A 361 8.94 7.77 -19.09
N SER A 362 8.98 9.09 -19.28
CA SER A 362 10.21 9.88 -19.16
C SER A 362 10.82 9.82 -17.76
N LEU A 363 10.01 9.63 -16.71
CA LEU A 363 10.48 9.58 -15.33
C LEU A 363 11.09 8.21 -15.00
N GLU A 364 10.48 7.13 -15.51
CA GLU A 364 11.06 5.78 -15.43
C GLU A 364 12.38 5.72 -16.21
N GLN A 365 12.44 6.28 -17.41
CA GLN A 365 13.68 6.37 -18.20
C GLN A 365 14.78 7.13 -17.47
N GLN A 366 14.45 8.26 -16.83
CA GLN A 366 15.40 9.05 -16.05
C GLN A 366 15.91 8.28 -14.83
N SER A 367 15.01 7.57 -14.12
CA SER A 367 15.36 6.76 -12.95
C SER A 367 16.30 5.61 -13.30
N LEU A 368 15.99 4.88 -14.37
CA LEU A 368 16.81 3.76 -14.84
C LEU A 368 18.18 4.24 -15.36
N SER A 369 18.25 5.45 -15.92
CA SER A 369 19.51 6.04 -16.39
C SER A 369 20.46 6.38 -15.23
N VAL A 370 19.93 6.85 -14.09
CA VAL A 370 20.75 7.09 -12.88
C VAL A 370 21.28 5.79 -12.29
N LEU A 371 20.46 4.74 -12.23
CA LEU A 371 20.89 3.41 -11.78
C LEU A 371 21.95 2.80 -12.71
N MET A 372 21.84 3.07 -14.01
CA MET A 372 22.84 2.64 -14.99
C MET A 372 24.16 3.39 -14.80
N GLN A 373 24.12 4.71 -14.61
CA GLN A 373 25.31 5.53 -14.33
C GLN A 373 25.99 5.09 -13.03
N ALA A 374 25.22 4.83 -11.98
CA ALA A 374 25.72 4.29 -10.71
C ALA A 374 26.49 2.97 -10.90
N ALA A 375 25.93 2.04 -11.68
CA ALA A 375 26.58 0.76 -11.99
C ALA A 375 27.85 0.93 -12.86
N GLU A 376 27.85 1.88 -13.78
CA GLU A 376 29.02 2.22 -14.60
C GLU A 376 30.14 2.87 -13.78
N ASP A 377 29.80 3.82 -12.90
CA ASP A 377 30.75 4.47 -11.99
C ASP A 377 31.36 3.45 -11.02
N LEU A 378 30.56 2.49 -10.55
CA LEU A 378 31.00 1.37 -9.71
C LEU A 378 31.96 0.44 -10.46
N LEU A 379 31.71 0.14 -11.73
CA LEU A 379 32.61 -0.65 -12.58
C LEU A 379 33.93 0.06 -12.88
N ASN A 380 33.90 1.38 -12.99
CA ASN A 380 35.06 2.20 -13.29
C ASN A 380 35.87 2.57 -12.04
N GLY A 381 35.36 2.28 -10.84
CA GLY A 381 35.99 2.67 -9.58
C GLY A 381 35.83 4.16 -9.25
N ASP A 382 34.91 4.84 -9.93
CA ASP A 382 34.61 6.27 -9.82
C ASP A 382 33.30 6.52 -9.03
N PHE A 383 32.76 5.50 -8.37
CA PHE A 383 31.51 5.60 -7.61
C PHE A 383 31.66 6.54 -6.41
N ILE A 384 30.92 7.64 -6.43
CA ILE A 384 30.82 8.59 -5.31
C ILE A 384 29.44 8.39 -4.66
N PRO A 385 29.36 7.83 -3.44
CA PRO A 385 28.09 7.47 -2.80
C PRO A 385 27.11 8.64 -2.67
N ASP A 386 27.59 9.82 -2.26
CA ASP A 386 26.74 10.99 -1.97
C ASP A 386 26.03 11.59 -3.19
N ALA A 387 26.71 11.67 -4.32
CA ALA A 387 26.16 12.26 -5.54
C ALA A 387 25.04 11.38 -6.12
N THR A 388 25.28 10.07 -6.10
CA THR A 388 24.41 9.05 -6.68
C THR A 388 23.21 8.78 -5.77
N HIS A 389 23.41 8.77 -4.44
CA HIS A 389 22.35 8.69 -3.45
C HIS A 389 21.41 9.90 -3.50
N THR A 390 21.94 11.11 -3.69
CA THR A 390 21.14 12.33 -3.84
C THR A 390 20.25 12.29 -5.09
N GLU A 391 20.73 11.73 -6.20
CA GLU A 391 19.96 11.59 -7.43
C GLU A 391 18.92 10.47 -7.33
N ILE A 392 19.26 9.34 -6.71
CA ILE A 392 18.33 8.24 -6.44
C ILE A 392 17.23 8.68 -5.45
N ILE A 393 17.56 9.42 -4.38
CA ILE A 393 16.58 10.02 -3.48
C ILE A 393 15.68 10.99 -4.24
N LYS A 394 16.21 11.89 -5.07
CA LYS A 394 15.37 12.79 -5.90
C LYS A 394 14.41 12.03 -6.81
N LEU A 395 14.78 10.85 -7.29
CA LEU A 395 13.96 9.99 -8.15
C LEU A 395 12.94 9.16 -7.35
N ILE A 396 13.31 8.68 -6.16
CA ILE A 396 12.40 8.02 -5.21
C ILE A 396 11.38 9.02 -4.69
N GLU A 397 11.83 10.21 -4.30
CA GLU A 397 10.98 11.35 -3.98
C GLU A 397 10.10 11.68 -5.18
N ALA A 398 10.60 11.75 -6.42
CA ALA A 398 9.76 11.95 -7.61
C ALA A 398 8.72 10.83 -7.84
N LYS A 399 9.01 9.59 -7.42
CA LYS A 399 8.09 8.43 -7.52
C LYS A 399 7.08 8.37 -6.37
N VAL A 400 7.44 8.87 -5.19
CA VAL A 400 6.57 9.10 -4.02
C VAL A 400 5.78 10.41 -4.17
N LEU A 401 6.24 11.35 -5.00
CA LEU A 401 5.57 12.60 -5.40
C LEU A 401 4.62 12.43 -6.60
N ASN A 402 4.19 11.21 -6.92
CA ASN A 402 2.88 11.09 -7.55
C ASN A 402 1.82 11.34 -6.48
N ASN A 403 1.72 12.59 -6.04
CA ASN A 403 0.63 13.09 -5.22
C ASN A 403 -0.66 12.81 -6.00
N PRO A 404 -1.44 11.77 -5.67
CA PRO A 404 -2.60 11.42 -6.46
C PRO A 404 -3.63 12.56 -6.39
N LEU A 405 -3.54 13.43 -5.39
CA LEU A 405 -4.31 14.65 -5.25
C LEU A 405 -3.43 15.85 -5.66
N GLN A 406 -3.49 16.29 -6.91
CA GLN A 406 -2.78 17.49 -7.33
C GLN A 406 -3.47 18.75 -6.79
N ILE A 407 -3.25 19.06 -5.51
CA ILE A 407 -3.84 20.22 -4.84
C ILE A 407 -2.76 21.29 -4.65
N VAL A 408 -2.96 22.46 -5.26
CA VAL A 408 -1.99 23.57 -5.20
C VAL A 408 -2.69 24.83 -4.71
N ARG A 409 -2.06 25.54 -3.76
CA ARG A 409 -2.48 26.88 -3.36
C ARG A 409 -1.71 27.93 -4.15
N LYS A 410 -2.42 28.77 -4.92
CA LYS A 410 -1.83 29.84 -5.72
C LYS A 410 -2.76 31.05 -5.78
N ASP A 411 -2.20 32.25 -5.63
CA ASP A 411 -2.93 33.53 -5.76
C ASP A 411 -4.21 33.60 -4.92
N ASN A 412 -4.16 33.12 -3.66
CA ASN A 412 -5.29 33.00 -2.75
C ASN A 412 -6.43 32.07 -3.21
N LEU A 413 -6.17 31.14 -4.13
CA LEU A 413 -7.11 30.10 -4.53
C LEU A 413 -6.48 28.71 -4.35
N PHE A 414 -7.32 27.70 -4.19
CA PHE A 414 -6.94 26.30 -4.28
C PHE A 414 -7.29 25.76 -5.67
N TYR A 415 -6.36 25.05 -6.27
CA TYR A 415 -6.54 24.33 -7.52
C TYR A 415 -6.47 22.85 -7.24
N ILE A 416 -7.47 22.10 -7.71
CA ILE A 416 -7.52 20.64 -7.66
C ILE A 416 -7.35 20.14 -9.09
N HIS A 417 -6.25 19.42 -9.37
CA HIS A 417 -5.88 18.97 -10.72
C HIS A 417 -5.95 20.10 -11.77
N GLY A 418 -5.53 21.31 -11.37
CA GLY A 418 -5.48 22.47 -12.25
C GLY A 418 -6.80 23.22 -12.43
N ILE A 419 -7.91 22.76 -11.85
CA ILE A 419 -9.20 23.46 -11.87
C ILE A 419 -9.53 24.08 -10.51
N THR A 420 -10.34 25.15 -10.49
CA THR A 420 -10.70 25.85 -9.25
C THR A 420 -12.14 26.36 -9.30
N ARG A 421 -12.69 26.71 -8.14
CA ARG A 421 -13.99 27.37 -8.06
C ARG A 421 -13.93 28.74 -8.73
N GLY A 422 -14.98 29.09 -9.47
CA GLY A 422 -15.06 30.32 -10.28
C GLY A 422 -14.50 30.16 -11.70
N MET A 423 -13.84 29.04 -12.00
CA MET A 423 -13.39 28.71 -13.35
C MET A 423 -14.57 28.38 -14.26
N ASN A 424 -14.45 28.70 -15.55
CA ASN A 424 -15.46 28.30 -16.54
C ASN A 424 -15.36 26.79 -16.83
N ILE A 425 -16.48 26.10 -17.00
CA ILE A 425 -16.49 24.67 -17.28
C ILE A 425 -15.76 24.32 -18.59
N SER A 426 -15.80 25.19 -19.60
CA SER A 426 -15.04 24.99 -20.85
C SER A 426 -13.53 25.09 -20.64
N GLU A 427 -13.07 25.93 -19.71
CA GLU A 427 -11.67 26.00 -19.30
C GLU A 427 -11.28 24.73 -18.55
N ALA A 428 -12.13 24.24 -17.64
CA ALA A 428 -11.89 22.97 -16.94
C ALA A 428 -11.79 21.78 -17.90
N ILE A 429 -12.65 21.70 -18.92
CA ILE A 429 -12.57 20.69 -19.98
C ILE A 429 -11.28 20.82 -20.79
N SER A 430 -10.78 22.04 -21.02
CA SER A 430 -9.49 22.24 -21.71
C SER A 430 -8.29 21.74 -20.89
N VAL A 431 -8.41 21.72 -19.56
CA VAL A 431 -7.37 21.25 -18.63
C VAL A 431 -7.46 19.74 -18.42
N LEU A 432 -8.66 19.20 -18.18
CA LEU A 432 -8.88 17.82 -17.77
C LEU A 432 -9.31 16.88 -18.91
N GLY A 433 -9.68 17.44 -20.07
CA GLY A 433 -10.34 16.70 -21.14
C GLY A 433 -11.86 16.61 -20.95
N GLU A 434 -12.52 15.92 -21.88
CA GLU A 434 -13.96 15.67 -21.81
C GLU A 434 -14.31 14.85 -20.56
N PRO A 435 -15.39 15.19 -19.83
CA PRO A 435 -15.81 14.44 -18.65
C PRO A 435 -16.27 13.02 -19.04
N ASP A 436 -15.97 12.05 -18.18
CA ASP A 436 -16.42 10.67 -18.35
C ASP A 436 -17.93 10.55 -18.19
N GLU A 437 -18.50 11.34 -17.26
CA GLU A 437 -19.94 11.45 -17.06
C GLU A 437 -20.36 12.92 -16.97
N SER A 438 -21.52 13.24 -17.55
CA SER A 438 -22.17 14.53 -17.33
C SER A 438 -23.67 14.34 -17.24
N PHE A 439 -24.29 14.98 -16.26
CA PHE A 439 -25.73 14.94 -16.05
C PHE A 439 -26.21 16.19 -15.32
N GLU A 440 -27.52 16.40 -15.34
CA GLU A 440 -28.18 17.55 -14.72
C GLU A 440 -29.29 17.03 -13.80
N VAL A 441 -29.26 17.44 -12.53
CA VAL A 441 -30.33 17.16 -11.56
C VAL A 441 -30.91 18.48 -11.07
N ASP A 442 -30.23 19.12 -10.11
CA ASP A 442 -30.52 20.47 -9.61
C ASP A 442 -29.39 21.47 -9.98
N SER A 443 -28.18 20.94 -10.16
CA SER A 443 -26.99 21.58 -10.72
C SER A 443 -26.50 20.75 -11.91
N LYS A 444 -25.67 21.35 -12.79
CA LYS A 444 -24.98 20.60 -13.84
C LYS A 444 -23.72 19.99 -13.23
N VAL A 445 -23.52 18.70 -13.45
CA VAL A 445 -22.44 17.92 -12.84
C VAL A 445 -21.59 17.30 -13.94
N CYS A 446 -20.27 17.40 -13.78
CA CYS A 446 -19.28 16.68 -14.59
C CYS A 446 -18.41 15.82 -13.68
N ILE A 447 -18.11 14.61 -14.12
CA ILE A 447 -17.27 13.65 -13.41
C ILE A 447 -16.12 13.22 -14.31
N TRP A 448 -14.90 13.23 -13.76
CA TRP A 448 -13.69 12.68 -14.38
C TRP A 448 -13.15 11.56 -13.49
N TYR A 449 -12.79 10.44 -14.09
CA TYR A 449 -12.06 9.35 -13.43
C TYR A 449 -10.57 9.49 -13.74
N LEU A 450 -9.86 10.09 -12.81
CA LEU A 450 -8.42 10.30 -12.89
C LEU A 450 -7.67 8.97 -12.65
N GLU A 451 -6.35 9.00 -12.80
CA GLU A 451 -5.50 7.85 -12.50
C GLU A 451 -5.75 7.34 -11.06
N ASN A 452 -5.53 6.04 -10.84
CA ASN A 452 -5.82 5.34 -9.57
C ASN A 452 -7.31 5.29 -9.17
N ASN A 453 -8.23 5.44 -10.11
CA ASN A 453 -9.70 5.47 -9.88
C ASN A 453 -10.15 6.63 -8.97
N LEU A 454 -9.38 7.72 -8.92
CA LEU A 454 -9.79 8.91 -8.18
C LEU A 454 -10.89 9.63 -8.96
N GLU A 455 -12.07 9.72 -8.35
CA GLU A 455 -13.22 10.43 -8.92
C GLU A 455 -13.06 11.93 -8.67
N LEU A 456 -13.13 12.77 -9.70
CA LEU A 456 -13.21 14.23 -9.56
C LEU A 456 -14.58 14.68 -10.03
N VAL A 457 -15.33 15.34 -9.15
CA VAL A 457 -16.66 15.88 -9.42
C VAL A 457 -16.58 17.39 -9.44
N ALA A 458 -17.09 18.03 -10.50
CA ALA A 458 -17.30 19.47 -10.54
C ALA A 458 -18.78 19.77 -10.77
N GLU A 459 -19.35 20.61 -9.91
CA GLU A 459 -20.69 21.17 -10.10
C GLU A 459 -20.58 22.62 -10.57
N TYR A 460 -21.40 22.94 -11.57
CA TYR A 460 -21.41 24.27 -12.18
C TYR A 460 -22.82 24.77 -12.44
N ALA A 461 -22.96 26.09 -12.45
CA ALA A 461 -24.20 26.78 -12.75
C ALA A 461 -23.94 27.80 -13.86
N VAL A 462 -24.85 27.86 -14.84
CA VAL A 462 -24.60 28.51 -16.14
C VAL A 462 -23.40 27.83 -16.80
N ASP A 463 -22.19 28.38 -16.58
CA ASP A 463 -20.91 27.87 -17.06
C ASP A 463 -19.80 27.97 -15.99
N THR A 464 -20.13 28.31 -14.74
CA THR A 464 -19.14 28.60 -13.69
C THR A 464 -19.15 27.53 -12.61
N ILE A 465 -17.98 26.97 -12.31
CA ILE A 465 -17.81 25.95 -11.27
C ILE A 465 -18.00 26.57 -9.90
N HIS A 466 -18.89 26.02 -9.09
CA HIS A 466 -19.15 26.50 -7.72
C HIS A 466 -18.82 25.46 -6.64
N TYR A 467 -18.62 24.20 -7.01
CA TYR A 467 -18.22 23.15 -6.10
C TYR A 467 -17.33 22.12 -6.81
N ILE A 468 -16.29 21.65 -6.11
CA ILE A 468 -15.42 20.57 -6.57
C ILE A 468 -15.27 19.56 -5.44
N ALA A 469 -15.33 18.27 -5.75
CA ALA A 469 -14.99 17.21 -4.83
C ALA A 469 -14.06 16.19 -5.47
N LEU A 470 -13.20 15.60 -4.66
CA LEU A 470 -12.46 14.39 -5.02
C LEU A 470 -13.08 13.20 -4.29
N GLY A 471 -13.03 12.02 -4.89
CA GLY A 471 -13.50 10.76 -4.35
C GLY A 471 -12.70 10.32 -3.12
N GLU A 472 -12.93 9.09 -2.69
CA GLU A 472 -12.31 8.54 -1.47
C GLU A 472 -10.83 8.19 -1.70
N PHE A 473 -9.96 8.57 -0.77
CA PHE A 473 -8.53 8.25 -0.78
C PHE A 473 -8.01 7.91 0.61
N LYS A 474 -6.85 7.24 0.68
CA LYS A 474 -6.26 6.71 1.90
C LYS A 474 -5.57 7.79 2.76
N LYS A 475 -5.32 7.49 4.04
CA LYS A 475 -4.78 8.43 5.03
C LYS A 475 -3.34 8.89 4.73
N ASP A 476 -2.51 8.03 4.18
CA ASP A 476 -1.15 8.37 3.72
C ASP A 476 -1.16 9.48 2.65
N VAL A 477 -2.13 9.43 1.73
CA VAL A 477 -2.34 10.46 0.70
C VAL A 477 -2.79 11.80 1.31
N LEU A 478 -3.62 11.76 2.36
CA LEU A 478 -3.98 12.95 3.12
C LEU A 478 -2.74 13.59 3.73
N GLU A 479 -1.93 12.82 4.46
CA GLU A 479 -0.75 13.32 5.18
C GLU A 479 0.24 14.01 4.21
N GLN A 480 0.45 13.43 3.03
CA GLN A 480 1.26 14.05 1.96
C GLN A 480 0.69 15.39 1.48
N SER A 481 -0.63 15.45 1.26
CA SER A 481 -1.31 16.68 0.84
C SER A 481 -1.21 17.78 1.91
N MET A 482 -1.28 17.41 3.19
CA MET A 482 -1.14 18.34 4.31
C MET A 482 0.27 18.94 4.37
N VAL A 483 1.33 18.15 4.11
CA VAL A 483 2.70 18.66 4.03
C VAL A 483 2.84 19.77 2.97
N ALA A 484 2.20 19.61 1.82
CA ALA A 484 2.23 20.60 0.73
C ALA A 484 1.40 21.87 1.03
N LEU A 485 0.30 21.74 1.77
CA LEU A 485 -0.61 22.85 2.08
C LEU A 485 -0.22 23.64 3.33
N GLY A 486 0.62 23.07 4.19
CA GLY A 486 1.02 23.63 5.48
C GLY A 486 0.00 23.35 6.58
N ASP A 487 0.00 24.16 7.63
CA ASP A 487 -0.92 23.96 8.76
C ASP A 487 -2.38 24.29 8.38
N PRO A 488 -3.36 23.45 8.78
CA PRO A 488 -4.78 23.73 8.56
C PRO A 488 -5.26 24.92 9.40
N ALA A 489 -6.24 25.66 8.87
CA ALA A 489 -6.90 26.75 9.58
C ALA A 489 -7.79 26.23 10.72
N GLU A 490 -8.42 25.07 10.51
CA GLU A 490 -9.23 24.37 11.50
C GLU A 490 -8.88 22.87 11.46
N ALA A 491 -8.62 22.26 12.62
CA ALA A 491 -8.32 20.84 12.76
C ALA A 491 -9.23 20.22 13.84
N GLY A 492 -10.09 19.29 13.43
CA GLY A 492 -10.90 18.44 14.29
C GLY A 492 -10.34 17.02 14.37
N SER A 493 -11.01 16.13 15.11
CA SER A 493 -10.58 14.73 15.21
C SER A 493 -10.60 13.99 13.87
N ASN A 494 -11.51 14.40 12.97
CA ASN A 494 -11.80 13.70 11.71
C ASN A 494 -11.94 14.66 10.52
N GLU A 495 -11.48 15.90 10.67
CA GLU A 495 -11.66 16.96 9.67
C GLU A 495 -10.50 17.95 9.70
N TYR A 496 -10.04 18.37 8.52
CA TYR A 496 -9.04 19.41 8.34
C TYR A 496 -9.53 20.42 7.31
N SER A 497 -9.54 21.70 7.66
CA SER A 497 -10.00 22.78 6.77
C SER A 497 -8.91 23.81 6.53
N TYR A 498 -8.77 24.22 5.27
CA TYR A 498 -7.85 25.25 4.81
C TYR A 498 -8.64 26.38 4.15
N VAL A 499 -8.18 27.61 4.33
CA VAL A 499 -8.84 28.80 3.77
C VAL A 499 -7.86 29.60 2.91
N ALA A 500 -8.29 29.94 1.71
CA ALA A 500 -7.58 30.83 0.79
C ALA A 500 -8.61 31.70 0.06
N GLY A 501 -8.52 33.01 0.27
CA GLY A 501 -9.51 33.94 -0.29
C GLY A 501 -10.92 33.63 0.23
N ASP A 502 -11.84 33.45 -0.70
CA ASP A 502 -13.24 33.04 -0.49
C ASP A 502 -13.42 31.51 -0.64
N GLN A 503 -12.33 30.73 -0.67
CA GLN A 503 -12.36 29.29 -0.82
C GLN A 503 -12.01 28.55 0.47
N ARG A 504 -12.80 27.51 0.75
CA ARG A 504 -12.54 26.55 1.81
C ARG A 504 -12.30 25.17 1.20
N LEU A 505 -11.13 24.62 1.47
CA LEU A 505 -10.74 23.26 1.12
C LEU A 505 -10.85 22.41 2.39
N LYS A 506 -11.71 21.39 2.36
CA LYS A 506 -12.03 20.56 3.51
C LYS A 506 -11.70 19.10 3.22
N PHE A 507 -10.89 18.51 4.08
CA PHE A 507 -10.65 17.08 4.17
C PHE A 507 -11.51 16.52 5.30
N HIS A 508 -12.29 15.46 5.05
CA HIS A 508 -13.06 14.81 6.10
C HIS A 508 -13.07 13.30 5.93
N ASP A 509 -13.11 12.59 7.06
CA ASP A 509 -13.19 11.14 7.16
C ASP A 509 -14.57 10.63 6.73
N MET A 510 -14.60 9.54 5.98
CA MET A 510 -15.81 8.85 5.54
C MET A 510 -16.19 7.76 6.55
N PRO A 511 -17.36 7.88 7.21
CA PRO A 511 -17.76 6.93 8.24
C PRO A 511 -17.84 5.49 7.70
N GLY A 512 -17.00 4.60 8.23
CA GLY A 512 -17.04 3.16 7.95
C GLY A 512 -15.97 2.65 6.99
N SER A 513 -15.32 3.50 6.18
CA SER A 513 -14.20 3.08 5.31
C SER A 513 -12.82 3.45 5.88
N GLY A 514 -12.74 4.50 6.71
CA GLY A 514 -11.46 5.08 7.14
C GLY A 514 -10.74 5.84 6.03
N ASP A 515 -11.44 6.07 4.92
CA ASP A 515 -10.98 6.84 3.77
C ASP A 515 -11.38 8.31 3.92
N PHE A 516 -10.66 9.20 3.24
CA PHE A 516 -10.88 10.64 3.28
C PHE A 516 -11.48 11.15 1.97
N ARG A 517 -12.22 12.24 2.07
CA ARG A 517 -12.76 13.00 0.93
C ARG A 517 -12.29 14.44 0.99
N VAL A 518 -12.03 15.05 -0.18
CA VAL A 518 -11.75 16.48 -0.33
C VAL A 518 -12.93 17.18 -0.96
N GLN A 519 -13.28 18.35 -0.42
CA GLN A 519 -14.25 19.27 -1.01
C GLN A 519 -13.67 20.68 -1.08
N LEU A 520 -13.94 21.38 -2.18
CA LEU A 520 -13.64 22.80 -2.36
C LEU A 520 -14.95 23.56 -2.59
N PHE A 521 -15.27 24.46 -1.67
CA PHE A 521 -16.52 25.21 -1.66
C PHE A 521 -16.32 26.63 -1.09
N ASP A 522 -17.39 27.40 -0.96
CA ASP A 522 -17.35 28.77 -0.41
C ASP A 522 -16.98 28.76 1.07
N SER A 523 -16.06 29.65 1.46
CA SER A 523 -15.66 29.82 2.86
C SER A 523 -16.79 30.31 3.78
N GLU A 524 -17.84 30.93 3.23
CA GLU A 524 -19.01 31.40 3.98
C GLU A 524 -20.16 30.39 4.03
N ALA A 525 -20.05 29.24 3.35
CA ALA A 525 -21.07 28.20 3.41
C ALA A 525 -21.02 27.48 4.77
N PRO A 526 -22.17 27.36 5.48
CA PRO A 526 -22.23 26.77 6.82
C PRO A 526 -21.95 25.27 6.87
#